data_AF-A0A2N1KVX0-F1
#
_entry.id   AF-A0A2N1KVX0-F1
#
_cell.length_a   1.000
_cell.length_b   1.000
_cell.length_c   1.000
_cell.angle_alpha   90.00
_cell.angle_beta   90.00
_cell.angle_gamma   90.00
#
_symmetry.space_group_name_H-M   'P 1'
#
loop_
_entity.id
_entity.type
_entity.pdbx_description
1 polymer ?
#
loop_
_entity_poly.entity_id
_entity_poly.type
_entity_poly.pdbx_seq_one_letter_code
_entity_poly.pdbx_strand_id
1 'polypeptide(L)'
;TTAVNIAYLKNLADQHEGEWKEKYEIAHQYLTKEIGNPKEVDELIDASSKYVVKQSTQKVIKDKKKAAVLAIRSSTPKETVNDAISSQKNDGSFEISKTITKELNDTSPEDLVKKAQSYVKSDKIQPKNSDSIFKTALMLGYLRTATTDTDNPSSAVSEKYKKARDYLSSQIGDKQLEEDIIKASSKVVI
;
A
#
# COMPACT_ATOMS: atom_id res chain seq x y z
N THR A 1 4.83 -17.48 -23.25
CA THR A 1 6.11 -17.10 -22.63
C THR A 1 6.97 -16.25 -23.56
N THR A 2 7.17 -16.63 -24.83
CA THR A 2 8.01 -15.88 -25.80
C THR A 2 7.65 -14.40 -25.94
N ALA A 3 6.38 -14.06 -26.18
CA ALA A 3 5.95 -12.65 -26.32
C ALA A 3 6.21 -11.79 -25.06
N VAL A 4 6.13 -12.39 -23.87
CA VAL A 4 6.44 -11.70 -22.59
C VAL A 4 7.93 -11.43 -22.45
N ASN A 5 8.79 -12.38 -22.84
CA ASN A 5 10.25 -12.19 -22.79
C ASN A 5 10.72 -11.12 -23.77
N ILE A 6 10.20 -11.14 -25.00
CA ILE A 6 10.43 -10.12 -26.03
C ILE A 6 10.00 -8.73 -25.50
N ALA A 7 8.78 -8.66 -24.93
CA ALA A 7 8.27 -7.44 -24.33
C ALA A 7 9.12 -6.94 -23.15
N TYR A 8 9.63 -7.84 -22.30
CA TYR A 8 10.55 -7.50 -21.22
C TYR A 8 11.81 -6.81 -21.74
N LEU A 9 12.49 -7.43 -22.70
CA LEU A 9 13.72 -6.91 -23.27
C LEU A 9 13.51 -5.52 -23.88
N LYS A 10 12.46 -5.37 -24.70
CA LYS A 10 12.13 -4.11 -25.37
C LYS A 10 11.81 -2.96 -24.41
N ASN A 11 11.08 -3.23 -23.33
CA ASN A 11 10.57 -2.17 -22.46
C ASN A 11 11.50 -1.84 -21.28
N LEU A 12 12.36 -2.77 -20.86
CA LEU A 12 13.08 -2.66 -19.58
C LEU A 12 14.60 -2.83 -19.71
N ALA A 13 15.10 -3.24 -20.87
CA ALA A 13 16.52 -3.44 -21.13
C ALA A 13 16.98 -2.62 -22.34
N ASP A 14 16.35 -1.47 -22.60
CA ASP A 14 16.71 -0.55 -23.69
C ASP A 14 18.20 -0.17 -23.67
N GLN A 15 18.76 0.04 -22.48
CA GLN A 15 20.19 0.30 -22.27
C GLN A 15 21.12 -0.84 -22.73
N HIS A 16 20.59 -2.04 -22.93
CA HIS A 16 21.31 -3.24 -23.35
C HIS A 16 20.82 -3.75 -24.72
N GLU A 17 20.22 -2.89 -25.56
CA GLU A 17 19.64 -3.28 -26.86
C GLU A 17 20.59 -4.14 -27.70
N GLY A 18 21.87 -3.79 -27.76
CA GLY A 18 22.88 -4.55 -28.50
C GLY A 18 23.01 -6.02 -28.08
N GLU A 19 22.65 -6.37 -26.85
CA GLU A 19 22.76 -7.74 -26.31
C GLU A 19 21.53 -8.62 -26.60
N TRP A 20 20.39 -8.02 -26.94
CA TRP A 20 19.13 -8.72 -27.09
C TRP A 20 18.39 -8.51 -28.42
N LYS A 21 18.74 -7.49 -29.22
CA LYS A 21 18.04 -7.14 -30.46
C LYS A 21 17.92 -8.31 -31.45
N GLU A 22 19.02 -9.00 -31.70
CA GLU A 22 19.04 -10.17 -32.59
C GLU A 22 18.08 -11.27 -32.08
N LYS A 23 18.10 -11.55 -30.77
CA LYS A 23 17.21 -12.53 -30.14
C LYS A 23 15.74 -12.11 -30.23
N TYR A 24 15.46 -10.82 -30.13
CA TYR A 24 14.12 -10.26 -30.33
C TYR A 24 13.63 -10.52 -31.75
N GLU A 25 14.46 -10.23 -32.76
CA GLU A 25 14.10 -10.41 -34.17
C GLU A 25 13.81 -11.88 -34.50
N ILE A 26 14.66 -12.80 -34.04
CA ILE A 26 14.46 -14.25 -34.20
C ILE A 26 13.15 -14.70 -33.53
N ALA A 27 12.91 -14.25 -32.30
CA ALA A 27 11.73 -14.65 -31.55
C ALA A 27 10.44 -14.04 -32.12
N HIS A 28 10.51 -12.84 -32.71
CA HIS A 28 9.41 -12.23 -33.43
C HIS A 28 9.09 -13.02 -34.71
N GLN A 29 10.09 -13.36 -35.52
CA GLN A 29 9.91 -14.19 -36.72
C GLN A 29 9.30 -15.55 -36.39
N TYR A 30 9.76 -16.18 -35.30
CA TYR A 30 9.16 -17.40 -34.78
C TYR A 30 7.66 -17.22 -34.48
N LEU A 31 7.28 -16.19 -33.73
CA LEU A 31 5.85 -15.92 -33.44
C LEU A 31 5.05 -15.66 -34.71
N THR A 32 5.59 -14.92 -35.68
CA THR A 32 4.92 -14.68 -36.97
C THR A 32 4.69 -15.97 -37.74
N LYS A 33 5.66 -16.91 -37.71
CA LYS A 33 5.52 -18.22 -38.34
C LYS A 33 4.46 -19.09 -37.66
N GLU A 34 4.43 -19.12 -36.33
CA GLU A 34 3.51 -19.97 -35.57
C GLU A 34 2.05 -19.46 -35.62
N ILE A 35 1.87 -18.14 -35.55
CA ILE A 35 0.53 -17.52 -35.55
C ILE A 35 0.01 -17.36 -36.98
N GLY A 36 0.90 -17.17 -37.97
CA GLY A 36 0.54 -17.00 -39.38
C GLY A 36 -0.10 -15.64 -39.71
N ASN A 37 -0.36 -14.80 -38.71
CA ASN A 37 -0.90 -13.46 -38.87
C ASN A 37 0.00 -12.41 -38.17
N PRO A 38 0.77 -11.61 -38.92
CA PRO A 38 1.64 -10.58 -38.35
C PRO A 38 0.91 -9.58 -37.45
N LYS A 39 -0.34 -9.23 -37.78
CA LYS A 39 -1.11 -8.25 -37.01
C LYS A 39 -1.45 -8.78 -35.61
N GLU A 40 -1.81 -10.06 -35.51
CA GLU A 40 -2.09 -10.71 -34.22
C GLU A 40 -0.82 -10.87 -33.38
N VAL A 41 0.35 -11.04 -34.01
CA VAL A 41 1.65 -11.06 -33.32
C VAL A 41 1.95 -9.71 -32.68
N ASP A 42 1.74 -8.62 -33.42
CA ASP A 42 1.91 -7.26 -32.90
C ASP A 42 0.97 -6.99 -31.73
N GLU A 43 -0.32 -7.34 -31.86
CA GLU A 43 -1.30 -7.22 -30.78
C GLU A 43 -0.91 -8.04 -29.54
N LEU A 44 -0.39 -9.25 -29.73
CA LEU A 44 0.11 -10.10 -28.64
C LEU A 44 1.33 -9.49 -27.93
N ILE A 45 2.29 -8.94 -28.68
CA ILE A 45 3.47 -8.28 -28.13
C ILE A 45 3.08 -7.00 -27.40
N ASP A 46 2.11 -6.25 -27.92
CA ASP A 46 1.62 -5.01 -27.32
C ASP A 46 0.88 -5.28 -26.00
N ALA A 47 0.02 -6.30 -25.97
CA ALA A 47 -0.62 -6.78 -24.75
C ALA A 47 0.41 -7.28 -23.71
N SER A 48 1.43 -8.01 -24.17
CA SER A 48 2.54 -8.49 -23.33
C SER A 48 3.37 -7.34 -22.78
N SER A 49 3.61 -6.29 -23.58
CA SER A 49 4.32 -5.07 -23.17
C SER A 49 3.57 -4.33 -22.07
N LYS A 50 2.25 -4.10 -22.25
CA LYS A 50 1.39 -3.51 -21.21
C LYS A 50 1.44 -4.31 -19.91
N TYR A 51 1.40 -5.63 -20.00
CA TYR A 51 1.50 -6.51 -18.83
C TYR A 51 2.87 -6.38 -18.13
N VAL A 52 3.97 -6.48 -18.88
CA VAL A 52 5.35 -6.38 -18.37
C VAL A 52 5.59 -5.04 -17.66
N VAL A 53 5.20 -3.93 -18.29
CA VAL A 53 5.33 -2.59 -17.72
C VAL A 53 4.53 -2.51 -16.43
N LYS A 54 3.26 -2.94 -16.44
CA LYS A 54 2.41 -2.95 -15.24
C LYS A 54 3.04 -3.73 -14.09
N GLN A 55 3.51 -4.95 -14.33
CA GLN A 55 4.12 -5.79 -13.28
C GLN A 55 5.42 -5.18 -12.75
N SER A 56 6.26 -4.64 -13.64
CA SER A 56 7.55 -4.06 -13.28
C SER A 56 7.38 -2.75 -12.49
N THR A 57 6.45 -1.89 -12.91
CA THR A 57 6.06 -0.70 -12.15
C THR A 57 5.50 -1.07 -10.78
N GLN A 58 4.63 -2.09 -10.69
CA GLN A 58 4.11 -2.57 -9.41
C GLN A 58 5.23 -3.07 -8.48
N LYS A 59 6.22 -3.79 -9.01
CA LYS A 59 7.40 -4.22 -8.24
C LYS A 59 8.18 -3.02 -7.69
N VAL A 60 8.52 -2.05 -8.54
CA VAL A 60 9.23 -0.83 -8.11
C VAL A 60 8.45 -0.06 -7.04
N ILE A 61 7.13 0.08 -7.20
CA ILE A 61 6.27 0.71 -6.18
C ILE A 61 6.31 -0.07 -4.86
N LYS A 62 6.22 -1.40 -4.90
CA LYS A 62 6.28 -2.26 -3.71
C LYS A 62 7.62 -2.13 -2.99
N ASP A 63 8.72 -2.14 -3.73
CA ASP A 63 10.06 -2.05 -3.17
C ASP A 63 10.31 -0.67 -2.54
N LYS A 64 9.91 0.42 -3.21
CA LYS A 64 9.97 1.78 -2.65
C LYS A 64 9.13 1.92 -1.37
N LYS A 65 7.90 1.37 -1.35
CA LYS A 65 7.06 1.35 -0.15
C LYS A 65 7.70 0.58 0.99
N LYS A 66 8.29 -0.59 0.71
CA LYS A 66 8.99 -1.39 1.71
C LYS A 66 10.18 -0.62 2.30
N ALA A 67 10.97 0.03 1.46
CA ALA A 67 12.09 0.86 1.90
C ALA A 67 11.63 2.03 2.79
N ALA A 68 10.55 2.72 2.41
CA ALA A 68 9.97 3.80 3.22
C ALA A 68 9.51 3.32 4.60
N VAL A 69 8.78 2.20 4.66
CA VAL A 69 8.33 1.60 5.94
C VAL A 69 9.52 1.22 6.83
N LEU A 70 10.58 0.63 6.25
CA LEU A 70 11.79 0.27 7.01
C LEU A 70 12.51 1.51 7.55
N ALA A 71 12.57 2.59 6.76
CA ALA A 71 13.17 3.85 7.19
C ALA A 71 12.40 4.47 8.35
N ILE A 72 11.06 4.58 8.24
CA ILE A 72 10.18 5.06 9.32
C ILE A 72 10.42 4.24 10.58
N ARG A 73 10.27 2.92 10.49
CA ARG A 73 10.46 1.99 11.62
C ARG A 73 11.81 2.14 12.31
N SER A 74 12.88 2.32 11.53
CA SER A 74 14.24 2.46 12.08
C SER A 74 14.46 3.81 12.77
N SER A 75 13.72 4.85 12.36
CA SER A 75 13.77 6.18 12.96
C SER A 75 12.80 6.38 14.12
N THR A 76 11.73 5.59 14.20
CA THR A 76 10.69 5.72 15.24
C THR A 76 11.24 5.31 16.62
N PRO A 77 11.26 6.21 17.61
CA PRO A 77 11.67 5.87 18.97
C PRO A 77 10.69 4.90 19.63
N LYS A 78 11.21 4.01 20.48
CA LYS A 78 10.39 3.08 21.28
C LYS A 78 9.39 3.83 22.17
N GLU A 79 9.76 5.00 22.68
CA GLU A 79 8.89 5.85 23.49
C GLU A 79 7.66 6.31 22.71
N THR A 80 7.81 6.65 21.42
CA THR A 80 6.67 7.06 20.58
C THR A 80 5.73 5.90 20.28
N VAL A 81 6.28 4.69 20.10
CA VAL A 81 5.48 3.47 20.00
C VAL A 81 4.67 3.23 21.29
N ASN A 82 5.29 3.41 22.46
CA ASN A 82 4.61 3.26 23.74
C ASN A 82 3.51 4.33 23.94
N ASP A 83 3.75 5.57 23.54
CA ASP A 83 2.77 6.66 23.54
C ASP A 83 1.55 6.29 22.65
N ALA A 84 1.81 5.80 21.44
CA ALA A 84 0.79 5.31 20.52
C ALA A 84 -0.04 4.15 21.09
N ILE A 85 0.60 3.18 21.75
CA ILE A 85 -0.11 2.06 22.38
C ILE A 85 -0.97 2.51 23.57
N SER A 86 -0.46 3.48 24.32
CA SER A 86 -1.09 4.01 25.53
C SER A 86 -2.28 4.92 25.22
N SER A 87 -2.37 5.46 24.00
CA SER A 87 -3.51 6.27 23.57
C SER A 87 -4.76 5.47 23.20
N GLN A 88 -4.72 4.12 23.28
CA GLN A 88 -5.91 3.30 23.10
C GLN A 88 -6.85 3.41 24.30
N LYS A 89 -8.11 3.74 24.03
CA LYS A 89 -9.21 3.75 25.02
C LYS A 89 -9.71 2.34 25.33
N ASN A 90 -10.52 2.23 26.37
CA ASN A 90 -11.12 0.96 26.81
C ASN A 90 -12.06 0.33 25.77
N ASP A 91 -12.68 1.14 24.91
CA ASP A 91 -13.55 0.68 23.82
C ASP A 91 -12.78 0.18 22.59
N GLY A 92 -11.44 0.26 22.59
CA GLY A 92 -10.57 -0.13 21.49
C GLY A 92 -10.22 0.99 20.52
N SER A 93 -10.88 2.15 20.59
CA SER A 93 -10.54 3.32 19.76
C SER A 93 -9.22 3.97 20.19
N PHE A 94 -8.60 4.75 19.31
CA PHE A 94 -7.37 5.50 19.60
C PHE A 94 -7.59 7.01 19.54
N GLU A 95 -6.81 7.73 20.36
CA GLU A 95 -6.47 9.13 20.11
C GLU A 95 -5.10 9.26 19.42
N ILE A 96 -4.88 10.39 18.74
CA ILE A 96 -3.59 10.74 18.15
C ILE A 96 -2.91 11.79 19.04
N SER A 97 -1.72 11.47 19.55
CA SER A 97 -0.97 12.40 20.39
C SER A 97 -0.28 13.49 19.57
N LYS A 98 0.15 14.56 20.24
CA LYS A 98 0.99 15.60 19.62
C LYS A 98 2.34 15.04 19.16
N THR A 99 2.86 14.01 19.82
CA THR A 99 4.12 13.35 19.45
C THR A 99 3.97 12.66 18.10
N ILE A 100 2.93 11.85 17.94
CA ILE A 100 2.65 11.12 16.69
C ILE A 100 2.32 12.09 15.55
N THR A 101 1.56 13.15 15.84
CA THR A 101 1.25 14.20 14.86
C THR A 101 2.52 14.83 14.29
N LYS A 102 3.50 15.15 15.15
CA LYS A 102 4.79 15.71 14.74
C LYS A 102 5.62 14.70 13.94
N GLU A 103 5.62 13.44 14.34
CA GLU A 103 6.34 12.38 13.62
C GLU A 103 5.78 12.18 12.20
N LEU A 104 4.47 12.31 12.03
CA LEU A 104 3.80 12.30 10.73
C LEU A 104 3.90 13.64 9.96
N ASN A 105 4.68 14.59 10.48
CA ASN A 105 4.91 15.91 9.89
C ASN A 105 3.60 16.66 9.54
N ASP A 106 2.62 16.59 10.44
CA ASP A 106 1.34 17.27 10.29
C ASP A 106 1.14 18.37 11.34
N THR A 107 0.14 19.23 11.11
CA THR A 107 -0.14 20.38 11.97
C THR A 107 -0.99 19.99 13.18
N SER A 108 -1.92 19.04 12.99
CA SER A 108 -2.84 18.60 14.04
C SER A 108 -3.43 17.20 13.78
N PRO A 109 -3.91 16.50 14.82
CA PRO A 109 -4.73 15.29 14.66
C PRO A 109 -5.93 15.50 13.72
N GLU A 110 -6.55 16.66 13.77
CA GLU A 110 -7.73 17.00 12.96
C GLU A 110 -7.36 17.10 11.47
N ASP A 111 -6.17 17.62 11.15
CA ASP A 111 -5.70 17.72 9.77
C ASP A 111 -5.33 16.35 9.19
N LEU A 112 -4.75 15.45 10.02
CA LEU A 112 -4.54 14.04 9.64
C LEU A 112 -5.86 13.35 9.31
N VAL A 113 -6.89 13.56 10.15
CA VAL A 113 -8.23 13.00 9.93
C VAL A 113 -8.84 13.53 8.63
N LYS A 114 -8.78 14.84 8.37
CA LYS A 114 -9.27 15.43 7.12
C LYS A 114 -8.55 14.86 5.90
N LYS A 115 -7.22 14.69 5.96
CA LYS A 115 -6.44 14.06 4.88
C LYS A 115 -6.92 12.63 4.63
N ALA A 116 -7.09 11.82 5.68
CA ALA A 116 -7.59 10.46 5.54
C ALA A 116 -9.00 10.41 4.95
N GLN A 117 -9.90 11.27 5.43
CA GLN A 117 -11.27 11.42 4.92
C GLN A 117 -11.30 11.76 3.42
N SER A 118 -10.39 12.63 2.96
CA SER A 118 -10.34 13.03 1.54
C SER A 118 -10.07 11.87 0.57
N TYR A 119 -9.51 10.76 1.07
CA TYR A 119 -9.24 9.55 0.28
C TYR A 119 -10.40 8.55 0.25
N VAL A 120 -11.42 8.71 1.10
CA VAL A 120 -12.56 7.81 1.19
C VAL A 120 -13.72 8.36 0.37
N LYS A 121 -14.20 7.57 -0.59
CA LYS A 121 -15.33 7.94 -1.45
C LYS A 121 -16.60 7.23 -0.96
N SER A 122 -17.16 7.69 0.16
CA SER A 122 -18.37 7.09 0.73
C SER A 122 -19.16 8.05 1.61
N ASP A 123 -20.46 8.18 1.33
CA ASP A 123 -21.40 8.98 2.13
C ASP A 123 -21.98 8.18 3.32
N LYS A 124 -21.60 6.90 3.46
CA LYS A 124 -22.15 5.99 4.48
C LYS A 124 -21.60 6.24 5.89
N ILE A 125 -20.53 7.02 6.04
CA ILE A 125 -19.92 7.29 7.35
C ILE A 125 -20.75 8.35 8.06
N GLN A 126 -21.40 7.98 9.18
CA GLN A 126 -22.11 8.96 9.99
C GLN A 126 -21.12 9.99 10.58
N PRO A 127 -21.36 11.31 10.42
CA PRO A 127 -20.42 12.35 10.83
C PRO A 127 -20.01 12.28 12.31
N LYS A 128 -20.96 11.92 13.19
CA LYS A 128 -20.75 11.88 14.65
C LYS A 128 -19.70 10.87 15.13
N ASN A 129 -19.46 9.80 14.36
CA ASN A 129 -18.49 8.75 14.69
C ASN A 129 -17.27 8.78 13.77
N SER A 130 -17.26 9.69 12.79
CA SER A 130 -16.23 9.75 11.76
C SER A 130 -14.84 10.01 12.35
N ASP A 131 -14.70 10.98 13.26
CA ASP A 131 -13.40 11.34 13.84
C ASP A 131 -12.69 10.17 14.52
N SER A 132 -13.36 9.49 15.47
CA SER A 132 -12.78 8.34 16.19
C SER A 132 -12.49 7.15 15.28
N ILE A 133 -13.32 6.90 14.25
CA ILE A 133 -13.06 5.88 13.24
C ILE A 133 -11.75 6.20 12.49
N PHE A 134 -11.60 7.42 11.99
CA PHE A 134 -10.42 7.81 11.22
C PHE A 134 -9.16 7.87 12.08
N LYS A 135 -9.23 8.39 13.30
CA LYS A 135 -8.10 8.37 14.27
C LYS A 135 -7.64 6.94 14.56
N THR A 136 -8.60 6.04 14.79
CA THR A 136 -8.30 4.61 15.04
C THR A 136 -7.64 3.97 13.82
N ALA A 137 -8.17 4.20 12.61
CA ALA A 137 -7.60 3.68 11.38
C ALA A 137 -6.20 4.26 11.08
N LEU A 138 -5.96 5.55 11.37
CA LEU A 138 -4.65 6.21 11.29
C LEU A 138 -3.67 5.55 12.24
N MET A 139 -4.06 5.31 13.49
CA MET A 139 -3.18 4.67 14.47
C MET A 139 -2.89 3.21 14.15
N LEU A 140 -3.83 2.45 13.58
CA LEU A 140 -3.54 1.12 13.03
C LEU A 140 -2.49 1.18 11.91
N GLY A 141 -2.61 2.16 11.00
CA GLY A 141 -1.62 2.40 9.94
C GLY A 141 -0.24 2.75 10.49
N TYR A 142 -0.19 3.63 11.50
CA TYR A 142 1.03 4.02 12.19
C TYR A 142 1.68 2.84 12.89
N LEU A 143 0.96 2.13 13.78
CA LEU A 143 1.49 0.99 14.54
C LEU A 143 2.00 -0.12 13.61
N ARG A 144 1.33 -0.38 12.49
CA ARG A 144 1.78 -1.37 11.51
C ARG A 144 3.05 -0.96 10.78
N THR A 145 3.22 0.34 10.55
CA THR A 145 4.42 0.90 9.90
C THR A 145 5.59 0.93 10.88
N ALA A 146 5.36 1.47 12.07
CA ALA A 146 6.35 1.70 13.12
C ALA A 146 6.81 0.41 13.83
N THR A 147 6.08 -0.70 13.72
CA THR A 147 6.41 -1.95 14.45
C THR A 147 6.37 -3.19 13.56
N THR A 148 7.08 -4.24 13.97
CA THR A 148 6.99 -5.60 13.42
C THR A 148 6.01 -6.49 14.20
N ASP A 149 5.63 -6.07 15.40
CA ASP A 149 5.02 -6.93 16.38
C ASP A 149 3.51 -7.10 16.18
N THR A 150 2.92 -6.34 15.26
CA THR A 150 1.50 -6.47 14.88
C THR A 150 1.14 -7.89 14.44
N ASP A 151 2.05 -8.57 13.73
CA ASP A 151 1.87 -9.94 13.26
C ASP A 151 2.24 -11.01 14.31
N ASN A 152 2.79 -10.59 15.48
CA ASN A 152 3.11 -11.48 16.60
C ASN A 152 1.92 -11.52 17.59
N PRO A 153 1.14 -12.62 17.66
CA PRO A 153 -0.06 -12.69 18.48
C PRO A 153 0.15 -12.47 19.99
N SER A 154 1.38 -12.67 20.47
CA SER A 154 1.74 -12.55 21.90
C SER A 154 2.26 -11.16 22.28
N SER A 155 2.29 -10.20 21.35
CA SER A 155 2.79 -8.86 21.63
C SER A 155 1.69 -7.92 22.13
N ALA A 156 2.06 -6.97 23.00
CA ALA A 156 1.16 -5.91 23.43
C ALA A 156 0.61 -5.11 22.25
N VAL A 157 1.38 -4.94 21.17
CA VAL A 157 0.94 -4.24 19.96
C VAL A 157 -0.17 -5.01 19.23
N SER A 158 -0.05 -6.33 19.11
CA SER A 158 -1.02 -7.16 18.39
C SER A 158 -2.38 -7.20 19.10
N GLU A 159 -2.38 -7.28 20.44
CA GLU A 159 -3.62 -7.19 21.23
C GLU A 159 -4.34 -5.85 21.01
N LYS A 160 -3.58 -4.76 21.01
CA LYS A 160 -4.10 -3.40 20.77
C LYS A 160 -4.64 -3.28 19.34
N TYR A 161 -3.92 -3.81 18.37
CA TYR A 161 -4.33 -3.86 16.97
C TYR A 161 -5.67 -4.59 16.80
N LYS A 162 -5.82 -5.76 17.43
CA LYS A 162 -7.06 -6.54 17.41
C LYS A 162 -8.24 -5.76 18.00
N LYS A 163 -8.08 -5.18 19.20
CA LYS A 163 -9.14 -4.37 19.83
C LYS A 163 -9.60 -3.20 18.97
N ALA A 164 -8.68 -2.53 18.29
CA ALA A 164 -9.02 -1.44 17.38
C ALA A 164 -9.73 -1.92 16.11
N ARG A 165 -9.38 -3.11 15.60
CA ARG A 165 -10.13 -3.73 14.49
C ARG A 165 -11.54 -4.12 14.91
N ASP A 166 -11.70 -4.74 16.08
CA ASP A 166 -13.02 -5.07 16.63
C ASP A 166 -13.88 -3.80 16.83
N TYR A 167 -13.27 -2.70 17.32
CA TYR A 167 -13.92 -1.39 17.39
C TYR A 167 -14.38 -0.91 16.01
N LEU A 168 -13.50 -0.85 15.01
CA LEU A 168 -13.83 -0.39 13.67
C LEU A 168 -14.96 -1.21 13.04
N SER A 169 -14.88 -2.54 13.13
CA SER A 169 -15.94 -3.43 12.63
C SER A 169 -17.28 -3.17 13.31
N SER A 170 -17.29 -2.92 14.63
CA SER A 170 -18.51 -2.58 15.37
C SER A 170 -19.12 -1.23 14.96
N GLN A 171 -18.28 -0.24 14.64
CA GLN A 171 -18.73 1.11 14.29
C GLN A 171 -19.19 1.23 12.83
N ILE A 172 -18.57 0.46 11.93
CA ILE A 172 -18.79 0.59 10.49
C ILE A 172 -19.82 -0.41 9.98
N GLY A 173 -19.76 -1.68 10.42
CA GLY A 173 -20.65 -2.75 9.98
C GLY A 173 -20.56 -3.15 8.49
N ASP A 174 -19.86 -2.37 7.66
CA ASP A 174 -19.57 -2.61 6.25
C ASP A 174 -18.07 -2.93 6.09
N LYS A 175 -17.78 -4.21 5.82
CA LYS A 175 -16.41 -4.73 5.71
C LYS A 175 -15.62 -4.06 4.57
N GLN A 176 -16.26 -3.74 3.45
CA GLN A 176 -15.57 -3.11 2.32
C GLN A 176 -15.20 -1.67 2.67
N LEU A 177 -16.13 -0.94 3.30
CA LEU A 177 -15.89 0.42 3.76
C LEU A 177 -14.79 0.48 4.83
N GLU A 178 -14.77 -0.47 5.76
CA GLU A 178 -13.71 -0.58 6.77
C GLU A 178 -12.31 -0.72 6.13
N GLU A 179 -12.16 -1.63 5.16
CA GLU A 179 -10.90 -1.80 4.43
C GLU A 179 -10.51 -0.56 3.63
N ASP A 180 -11.48 0.13 3.02
CA ASP A 180 -11.22 1.36 2.28
C ASP A 180 -10.74 2.50 3.21
N ILE A 181 -11.32 2.63 4.40
CA ILE A 181 -10.89 3.59 5.42
C ILE A 181 -9.47 3.26 5.91
N ILE A 182 -9.18 2.01 6.24
CA ILE A 182 -7.84 1.62 6.72
C ILE A 182 -6.78 1.84 5.63
N LYS A 183 -7.12 1.54 4.38
CA LYS A 183 -6.24 1.79 3.23
C LYS A 183 -6.03 3.29 2.99
N ALA A 184 -7.07 4.11 3.14
CA ALA A 184 -6.97 5.56 3.07
C ALA A 184 -6.06 6.12 4.17
N SER A 185 -6.30 5.74 5.42
CA SER A 185 -5.48 6.16 6.56
C SER A 185 -4.03 5.70 6.45
N SER A 186 -3.78 4.49 5.96
CA SER A 186 -2.41 3.98 5.75
C SER A 186 -1.63 4.77 4.69
N LYS A 187 -2.30 5.44 3.73
CA LYS A 187 -1.63 6.34 2.76
C LYS A 187 -1.22 7.68 3.37
N VAL A 188 -1.82 8.08 4.48
CA VAL A 188 -1.42 9.31 5.18
C VAL A 188 -0.14 9.08 5.97
N VAL A 189 0.08 7.84 6.42
CA VAL A 189 1.22 7.43 7.24
C VAL A 189 2.50 7.15 6.42
N ILE A 190 2.37 6.76 5.14
CA ILE A 190 3.48 6.28 4.28
C ILE A 190 3.65 7.16 3.05
#